data_AF-A0A926BCG8-F1
#
_entry.id   AF-A0A926BCG8-F1
#
_cell.length_a   1.000
_cell.length_b   1.000
_cell.length_c   1.000
_cell.angle_alpha   90.00
_cell.angle_beta   90.00
_cell.angle_gamma   90.00
#
_symmetry.space_group_name_H-M   'P 1'
#
loop_
_entity.id
_entity.type
_entity.pdbx_description
1 polymer ?
#
loop_
_entity_poly.entity_id
_entity_poly.type
_entity_poly.pdbx_seq_one_letter_code
_entity_poly.pdbx_strand_id
1 'polypeptide(L)' 'MTPITPRDSLAFVELTVTFRGNTLTLPDVLLDTGSGGTVLATDAVQSIGLREELTDFIREIG' A
#
# COMPACT_ATOMS: atom_id res chain seq x y z
N MET A 1 -15.32 -2.43 -9.98
CA MET A 1 -15.52 -2.48 -8.53
C MET A 1 -14.58 -3.55 -8.00
N THR A 2 -13.67 -3.21 -7.10
CA THR A 2 -12.73 -4.18 -6.52
C THR A 2 -13.47 -4.99 -5.44
N PRO A 3 -13.44 -6.34 -5.49
CA PRO A 3 -14.06 -7.15 -4.46
C PRO A 3 -13.33 -7.01 -3.11
N ILE A 4 -14.09 -7.09 -2.01
CA ILE A 4 -13.57 -7.17 -0.66
C ILE A 4 -13.57 -8.64 -0.24
N THR A 5 -12.44 -9.14 0.24
CA THR A 5 -12.24 -10.50 0.72
C THR A 5 -12.11 -10.52 2.24
N PRO A 6 -13.13 -10.98 2.98
CA PRO A 6 -13.04 -11.12 4.43
C PRO A 6 -12.23 -12.35 4.84
N ARG A 7 -11.35 -12.23 5.84
CA ARG A 7 -10.58 -13.32 6.47
C ARG A 7 -10.37 -13.02 7.95
N ASP A 8 -10.77 -13.93 8.84
CA ASP A 8 -10.54 -13.83 10.29
C ASP A 8 -10.85 -12.44 10.89
N SER A 9 -12.03 -11.91 10.58
CA SER A 9 -12.53 -10.58 10.98
C SER A 9 -11.80 -9.37 10.38
N LEU A 10 -10.88 -9.59 9.43
CA LEU A 10 -10.22 -8.55 8.64
C LEU A 10 -10.76 -8.51 7.21
N ALA A 11 -10.67 -7.35 6.57
CA ALA A 11 -11.10 -7.15 5.19
C ALA A 11 -9.90 -6.84 4.30
N PHE A 12 -9.79 -7.54 3.18
CA PHE A 12 -8.68 -7.38 2.23
C PHE A 12 -9.19 -7.02 0.85
N VAL A 13 -8.36 -6.31 0.09
CA VAL A 13 -8.64 -5.90 -1.29
C VAL A 13 -7.39 -6.02 -2.14
N GLU A 14 -7.60 -6.14 -3.45
CA GLU A 14 -6.54 -5.89 -4.43
C GLU A 14 -6.37 -4.38 -4.66
N LEU A 15 -5.14 -3.90 -4.57
CA LEU A 15 -4.78 -2.50 -4.83
C LEU A 15 -3.84 -2.42 -6.02
N THR A 16 -4.15 -1.55 -6.98
CA THR A 16 -3.21 -1.19 -8.05
C THR A 16 -2.59 0.17 -7.77
N VAL A 17 -1.26 0.22 -7.71
CA VAL A 17 -0.47 1.44 -7.49
C VAL A 17 0.28 1.77 -8.77
N THR A 18 0.12 3.00 -9.26
CA THR A 18 0.87 3.50 -10.42
C THR A 18 1.75 4.67 -10.01
N PHE A 19 3.05 4.56 -10.27
CA PHE A 19 4.03 5.63 -10.02
C PHE A 19 4.85 5.88 -11.29
N ARG A 20 4.84 7.13 -11.78
CA ARG A 20 5.56 7.55 -12.99
C ARG A 20 5.36 6.60 -14.20
N GLY A 21 4.15 6.06 -14.35
CA GLY A 21 3.78 5.15 -15.44
C GLY A 21 4.07 3.66 -15.20
N ASN A 22 4.79 3.31 -14.13
CA ASN A 22 5.00 1.92 -13.72
C ASN A 22 3.91 1.49 -12.75
N THR A 23 3.40 0.27 -12.90
CA THR A 23 2.25 -0.22 -12.14
C THR A 23 2.58 -1.49 -11.36
N LEU A 24 2.12 -1.54 -10.12
CA LEU A 24 2.21 -2.69 -9.21
C LEU A 24 0.81 -3.06 -8.73
N THR A 25 0.46 -4.34 -8.83
CA THR A 25 -0.76 -4.89 -8.23
C THR A 25 -0.40 -5.62 -6.95
N LEU A 26 -1.02 -5.20 -5.85
CA LEU A 26 -0.90 -5.78 -4.52
C LEU A 26 -2.19 -6.57 -4.24
N PRO A 27 -2.17 -7.91 -4.28
CA PRO A 27 -3.39 -8.71 -4.21
C PRO A 27 -4.02 -8.75 -2.81
N ASP A 28 -3.28 -8.34 -1.78
CA ASP A 28 -3.64 -8.63 -0.40
C ASP A 28 -3.38 -7.45 0.54
N VAL A 29 -4.12 -6.37 0.33
CA VAL A 29 -4.01 -5.14 1.13
C VAL A 29 -5.12 -5.10 2.17
N LEU A 30 -4.74 -4.91 3.43
CA LEU A 30 -5.67 -4.75 4.54
C LEU A 30 -6.45 -3.43 4.40
N LEU A 31 -7.77 -3.50 4.46
CA LEU A 31 -8.64 -2.34 4.57
C LEU A 31 -8.76 -1.93 6.05
N ASP A 32 -7.94 -0.97 6.46
CA ASP A 32 -7.85 -0.51 7.85
C ASP A 32 -8.51 0.88 8.05
N THR A 33 -9.67 0.91 8.69
CA THR A 33 -10.41 2.14 9.03
C THR A 33 -9.89 2.85 10.28
N GLY A 34 -9.00 2.21 11.06
CA GLY A 34 -8.35 2.80 12.23
C GLY A 34 -7.10 3.61 11.89
N SER A 35 -6.64 3.56 10.64
CA SER A 35 -5.45 4.27 10.16
C SER A 35 -5.76 5.69 9.66
N GLY A 36 -4.84 6.63 9.91
CA GLY A 36 -4.91 7.99 9.37
C GLY A 36 -4.37 8.13 7.94
N GLY A 37 -3.91 7.03 7.34
CA GLY A 37 -3.29 7.01 6.02
C GLY A 37 -2.92 5.58 5.61
N THR A 38 -2.58 5.42 4.34
CA THR A 38 -2.18 4.12 3.78
C THR A 38 -0.68 3.88 3.96
N VAL A 39 -0.31 2.72 4.49
CA VAL A 39 1.08 2.26 4.58
C VAL A 39 1.29 1.14 3.58
N LEU A 40 2.29 1.30 2.72
CA LEU A 40 2.73 0.27 1.77
C LEU A 40 4.15 -0.15 2.13
N ALA A 41 4.46 -1.44 1.98
CA ALA A 41 5.79 -1.95 2.24
C ALA A 41 6.80 -1.37 1.23
N THR A 42 7.91 -0.83 1.73
CA THR A 42 8.91 -0.12 0.91
C THR A 42 9.54 -1.05 -0.14
N ASP A 43 9.78 -2.31 0.20
CA ASP A 43 10.30 -3.33 -0.70
C ASP A 43 9.34 -3.62 -1.88
N ALA A 44 8.03 -3.65 -1.62
CA ALA A 44 7.02 -3.87 -2.65
C ALA A 44 7.02 -2.73 -3.68
N VAL A 45 6.98 -1.47 -3.21
CA VAL A 45 6.85 -0.30 -4.09
C VAL A 45 8.17 0.08 -4.81
N GLN A 46 9.32 -0.38 -4.30
CA GLN A 46 10.60 -0.23 -4.99
C GLN A 46 10.61 -0.88 -6.38
N SER A 47 9.81 -1.93 -6.60
CA SER A 47 9.68 -2.60 -7.90
C SER A 47 9.16 -1.70 -9.02
N ILE A 48 8.39 -0.66 -8.70
CA ILE A 48 7.88 0.36 -9.64
C ILE A 48 8.72 1.65 -9.65
N GLY A 49 9.86 1.64 -8.96
CA GLY A 49 10.76 2.77 -8.86
C GLY A 49 10.34 3.84 -7.84
N LEU A 50 9.34 3.56 -6.99
CA LEU A 50 9.04 4.42 -5.85
C LEU A 50 10.07 4.16 -4.75
N ARG A 51 10.81 5.21 -4.39
CA ARG A 51 11.86 5.20 -3.36
C ARG A 51 11.71 6.43 -2.51
N GLU A 52 12.17 6.36 -1.27
CA GLU A 52 12.30 7.52 -0.40
C GLU A 52 13.21 8.56 -1.07
N GLU A 53 12.72 9.79 -1.18
CA GLU A 53 13.48 10.96 -1.61
C GLU A 53 14.03 11.68 -0.37
N LEU A 54 15.17 12.38 -0.49
CA LEU A 54 15.82 13.05 0.65
C LEU A 54 14.94 14.12 1.32
N THR A 55 13.92 14.59 0.62
CA THR A 55 12.96 15.60 1.08
C THR A 55 11.72 14.99 1.70
N ASP A 56 11.59 13.66 1.71
CA ASP A 56 10.45 12.99 2.29
C ASP A 56 10.48 13.11 3.82
N PHE A 57 9.29 13.34 4.39
CA PHE A 57 9.14 13.32 5.83
C PHE A 57 9.09 11.86 6.31
N ILE A 58 10.16 11.41 6.96
CA ILE A 58 10.20 10.09 7.58
C ILE A 58 9.35 10.13 8.85
N ARG A 59 8.28 9.33 8.88
CA ARG A 59 7.44 9.12 10.06
C ARG A 59 7.72 7.73 10.62
N GLU A 60 8.27 7.68 11.82
CA GLU A 60 8.39 6.44 12.58
C GLU A 60 7.02 6.05 13.14
N ILE A 61 6.58 4.83 12.86
CA ILE A 61 5.38 4.23 13.46
C ILE A 61 5.88 3.25 14.52
N GLY A 62 5.78 3.64 15.79
CA GLY A 62 6.13 2.81 16.95
C GLY A 62 4.97 1.98 17.48
#